data_AF-A0A517LZB8-F1
#
_entry.id   AF-A0A517LZB8-F1
#
_cell.length_a   1.000
_cell.length_b   1.000
_cell.length_c   1.000
_cell.angle_alpha   90.00
_cell.angle_beta   90.00
_cell.angle_gamma   90.00
#
_symmetry.space_group_name_H-M   'P 1'
#
loop_
_entity.id
_entity.type
_entity.pdbx_description
1 polymer ?
#
loop_
_entity_poly.entity_id
_entity_poly.type
_entity_poly.pdbx_seq_one_letter_code
_entity_poly.pdbx_strand_id
1 'polypeptide(L)'
;MNLQTRLFHMVLLATLVTNLAASEPNGSPADKNGAVVDAVPRGGERRDGERAAGSPVYLAANEMSIATGKPSLVLMSSGSTHIPIWSLSGGTTGQSVAGIVSGFPNDCVAVKVEIFVTTTDPTTRPEYNDVYRVHLSQMVEDAPFTDKYFLGKPVPTALPAAPFYSRTIVLESYYEVDPQAPLTVRIQREPGDPNDSFTRPAGLAMVKVTPLKALAEPHVVQDVSGYNSWPMIQAIGEKLVCVYSRGTAHSIKEDVRAVFARTSNDGGKTWTAESTVADTPGDGEVTVAKGLDSTGAMLLWVRRIGKQWNHDLYRTTDGVTFTRVATPELAVQPMQITDVFAVPTVGLMSLWFAGDYSDAATQSWGTMTSRDDGVTWTQTTIESGLTKADWPTEPSAVYLGDGRILAVGRTEIAQGQFQLISTDYGATWKRSQTNILDVRASTPSLILDAETGLLSNYYYERGRGILRRRVVDPDRVFDHPLAWPASEAVAIASPIAWDSGNANATVIGSQHYVAFYSGEAPDTSVLVSELPAPTASNSHSLRPRPGSTRK
;
A
#
# COMPACT_ATOMS: atom_id res chain seq x y z
N MET A 1 -24.12 22.62 -46.70
CA MET A 1 -23.09 21.99 -47.55
C MET A 1 -22.52 20.81 -46.78
N ASN A 2 -22.82 19.60 -47.28
CA ASN A 2 -22.31 18.23 -47.06
C ASN A 2 -22.06 17.70 -45.62
N LEU A 3 -22.82 16.72 -45.09
CA LEU A 3 -23.10 15.30 -45.46
C LEU A 3 -21.91 14.34 -45.16
N GLN A 4 -22.00 13.51 -44.11
CA GLN A 4 -22.36 12.08 -44.21
C GLN A 4 -22.09 11.28 -42.92
N THR A 5 -23.19 10.78 -42.36
CA THR A 5 -23.32 9.69 -41.39
C THR A 5 -23.36 8.36 -42.17
N ARG A 6 -22.72 7.29 -41.69
CA ARG A 6 -22.96 5.92 -42.21
C ARG A 6 -23.58 5.04 -41.14
N LEU A 7 -24.82 4.64 -41.42
CA LEU A 7 -25.58 3.55 -40.84
C LEU A 7 -25.33 2.29 -41.71
N PHE A 8 -25.18 1.11 -41.11
CA PHE A 8 -25.50 -0.15 -41.79
C PHE A 8 -26.08 -1.16 -40.79
N HIS A 9 -27.33 -1.56 -41.05
CA HIS A 9 -27.97 -2.77 -40.52
C HIS A 9 -27.50 -3.99 -41.29
N MET A 10 -27.44 -5.17 -40.65
CA MET A 10 -28.22 -6.33 -41.12
C MET A 10 -28.22 -7.48 -40.09
N VAL A 11 -29.44 -7.89 -39.76
CA VAL A 11 -29.84 -9.14 -39.10
C VAL A 11 -29.91 -10.24 -40.16
N LEU A 12 -29.48 -11.47 -39.84
CA LEU A 12 -30.10 -12.68 -40.36
C LEU A 12 -29.88 -13.87 -39.41
N LEU A 13 -30.95 -14.60 -39.13
CA LEU A 13 -31.06 -15.74 -38.23
C LEU A 13 -31.49 -16.99 -39.03
N ALA A 14 -30.93 -18.15 -38.65
CA ALA A 14 -31.38 -19.55 -38.80
C ALA A 14 -31.60 -20.14 -40.22
N THR A 15 -31.10 -21.34 -40.54
CA THR A 15 -31.70 -22.63 -40.11
C THR A 15 -30.82 -23.87 -40.43
N LEU A 16 -31.11 -24.95 -39.67
CA LEU A 16 -30.64 -26.35 -39.64
C LEU A 16 -30.39 -27.07 -40.98
N VAL A 17 -29.53 -28.11 -40.98
CA VAL A 17 -29.90 -29.55 -41.21
C VAL A 17 -28.76 -30.49 -40.76
N THR A 18 -29.16 -31.56 -40.07
CA THR A 18 -28.44 -32.76 -39.57
C THR A 18 -28.08 -33.79 -40.64
N ASN A 19 -27.02 -34.58 -40.44
CA ASN A 19 -26.95 -36.06 -40.60
C ASN A 19 -25.52 -36.57 -40.33
N LEU A 20 -25.28 -37.38 -39.28
CA LEU A 20 -25.37 -38.85 -39.21
C LEU A 20 -24.30 -39.59 -40.05
N ALA A 21 -23.33 -40.23 -39.38
CA ALA A 21 -23.24 -41.69 -39.26
C ALA A 21 -21.81 -42.16 -38.91
N ALA A 22 -21.77 -43.16 -38.02
CA ALA A 22 -20.62 -43.85 -37.48
C ALA A 22 -20.01 -44.89 -38.44
N SER A 23 -18.76 -45.29 -38.19
CA SER A 23 -18.34 -46.70 -38.23
C SER A 23 -16.94 -46.90 -37.59
N GLU A 24 -16.93 -47.63 -36.47
CA GLU A 24 -15.87 -48.61 -36.14
C GLU A 24 -16.25 -49.98 -36.77
N PRO A 25 -15.58 -51.13 -36.54
CA PRO A 25 -14.22 -51.44 -36.02
C PRO A 25 -13.48 -52.49 -36.89
N ASN A 26 -12.29 -52.92 -36.45
CA ASN A 26 -11.68 -54.28 -36.53
C ASN A 26 -10.18 -54.15 -36.80
N GLY A 27 -9.27 -54.89 -36.19
CA GLY A 27 -9.34 -56.02 -35.26
C GLY A 27 -7.90 -56.46 -34.98
N SER A 28 -7.65 -56.98 -33.77
CA SER A 28 -6.41 -57.71 -33.46
C SER A 28 -6.38 -59.07 -34.16
N PRO A 29 -5.20 -59.69 -34.29
CA PRO A 29 -4.93 -60.79 -33.36
C PRO A 29 -3.48 -60.86 -32.84
N ALA A 30 -3.37 -61.46 -31.66
CA ALA A 30 -2.16 -61.93 -30.99
C ALA A 30 -1.47 -63.09 -31.75
N ASP A 31 -0.15 -63.28 -31.61
CA ASP A 31 0.44 -64.27 -30.68
C ASP A 31 1.98 -64.44 -30.85
N LYS A 32 2.64 -64.67 -29.70
CA LYS A 32 3.79 -65.57 -29.42
C LYS A 32 5.28 -65.19 -29.64
N ASN A 33 5.94 -65.20 -28.46
CA ASN A 33 7.23 -65.81 -28.09
C ASN A 33 8.56 -65.21 -28.56
N GLY A 34 9.41 -64.88 -27.57
CA GLY A 34 10.86 -65.08 -27.69
C GLY A 34 11.78 -64.17 -26.87
N ALA A 35 12.28 -64.72 -25.77
CA ALA A 35 13.64 -64.55 -25.22
C ALA A 35 14.06 -63.26 -24.49
N VAL A 36 14.52 -63.52 -23.26
CA VAL A 36 15.26 -62.67 -22.31
C VAL A 36 16.66 -62.35 -22.84
N VAL A 37 17.06 -61.08 -22.77
CA VAL A 37 18.48 -60.68 -22.62
C VAL A 37 18.54 -59.42 -21.76
N ASP A 38 19.28 -59.49 -20.65
CA ASP A 38 19.57 -58.39 -19.73
C ASP A 38 20.23 -57.20 -20.44
N ALA A 39 19.66 -56.01 -20.27
CA ALA A 39 20.28 -54.74 -20.60
C ALA A 39 20.03 -53.72 -19.49
N VAL A 40 21.10 -53.45 -18.73
CA VAL A 40 21.45 -52.25 -17.95
C VAL A 40 20.40 -51.13 -17.93
N PRO A 41 19.92 -50.67 -16.75
CA PRO A 41 19.00 -49.55 -16.68
C PRO A 41 19.73 -48.24 -16.99
N ARG A 42 19.54 -47.72 -18.21
CA ARG A 42 19.64 -46.28 -18.51
C ARG A 42 18.24 -45.70 -18.42
N GLY A 43 17.99 -44.89 -17.40
CA GLY A 43 16.72 -44.21 -17.23
C GLY A 43 16.62 -43.65 -15.82
N GLY A 44 17.48 -42.69 -15.49
CA GLY A 44 17.22 -41.82 -14.36
C GLY A 44 15.97 -41.02 -14.67
N GLU A 45 14.83 -41.48 -14.19
CA GLU A 45 13.64 -40.65 -14.01
C GLU A 45 14.09 -39.37 -13.29
N ARG A 46 13.92 -38.23 -13.96
CA ARG A 46 13.92 -36.94 -13.28
C ARG A 46 12.82 -37.04 -12.24
N ARG A 47 13.24 -37.13 -10.97
CA ARG A 47 12.38 -36.73 -9.86
C ARG A 47 12.08 -35.26 -10.09
N ASP A 48 10.94 -34.98 -10.71
CA ASP A 48 10.24 -33.72 -10.55
C ASP A 48 9.91 -33.63 -9.06
N GLY A 49 10.85 -33.05 -8.31
CA GLY A 49 10.65 -32.76 -6.90
C GLY A 49 9.48 -31.81 -6.82
N GLU A 50 8.38 -32.24 -6.22
CA GLU A 50 7.31 -31.37 -5.78
C GLU A 50 7.94 -30.18 -5.05
N ARG A 51 7.92 -29.01 -5.69
CA ARG A 51 8.36 -27.78 -5.04
C ARG A 51 7.44 -27.57 -3.85
N ALA A 52 8.01 -27.48 -2.65
CA ALA A 52 7.25 -27.17 -1.45
C ALA A 52 6.43 -25.88 -1.68
N ALA A 53 5.15 -25.92 -1.35
CA ALA A 53 4.22 -24.80 -1.51
C ALA A 53 4.83 -23.52 -0.91
N GLY A 54 4.85 -22.44 -1.71
CA GLY A 54 5.40 -21.14 -1.30
C GLY A 54 6.91 -20.93 -1.54
N SER A 55 7.62 -21.87 -2.16
CA SER A 55 9.03 -21.68 -2.51
C SER A 55 9.21 -20.62 -3.62
N PRO A 56 10.11 -19.64 -3.46
CA PRO A 56 10.38 -18.66 -4.50
C PRO A 56 10.91 -19.30 -5.79
N VAL A 57 10.51 -18.74 -6.93
CA VAL A 57 11.09 -19.05 -8.24
C VAL A 57 12.13 -18.01 -8.59
N TYR A 58 13.29 -18.46 -9.06
CA TYR A 58 14.38 -17.59 -9.45
C TYR A 58 14.56 -17.64 -10.96
N LEU A 59 14.78 -16.47 -11.56
CA LEU A 59 15.29 -16.32 -12.92
C LEU A 59 16.71 -15.78 -12.81
N ALA A 60 17.70 -16.63 -13.06
CA ALA A 60 19.08 -16.21 -13.24
C ALA A 60 19.22 -15.40 -14.55
N ALA A 61 20.29 -14.62 -14.67
CA ALA A 61 20.53 -13.80 -15.87
C ALA A 61 20.47 -14.61 -17.19
N ASN A 62 20.90 -15.87 -17.19
CA ASN A 62 20.87 -16.74 -18.37
C ASN A 62 19.47 -17.28 -18.74
N GLU A 63 18.49 -17.15 -17.84
CA GLU A 63 17.08 -17.55 -18.06
C GLU A 63 16.23 -16.38 -18.55
N MET A 64 16.87 -15.24 -18.82
CA MET A 64 16.25 -14.01 -19.30
C MET A 64 16.80 -13.65 -20.67
N SER A 65 16.02 -12.90 -21.44
CA SER A 65 16.40 -12.37 -22.76
C SER A 65 16.17 -10.87 -22.84
N ILE A 66 16.81 -10.22 -23.81
CA ILE A 66 16.56 -8.81 -24.13
C ILE A 66 15.09 -8.66 -24.50
N ALA A 67 14.39 -7.73 -23.83
CA ALA A 67 13.03 -7.35 -24.19
C ALA A 67 13.03 -6.06 -25.01
N THR A 68 13.79 -5.05 -24.59
CA THR A 68 13.94 -3.78 -25.33
C THR A 68 15.33 -3.18 -25.15
N GLY A 69 15.74 -2.35 -26.10
CA GLY A 69 17.02 -1.64 -26.06
C GLY A 69 18.22 -2.54 -26.37
N LYS A 70 19.39 -2.18 -25.82
CA LYS A 70 20.66 -2.91 -26.05
C LYS A 70 21.40 -3.22 -24.73
N PRO A 71 20.77 -3.88 -23.75
CA PRO A 71 21.49 -4.39 -22.59
C PRO A 71 22.42 -5.53 -23.00
N SER A 72 23.43 -5.83 -22.19
CA SER A 72 24.41 -6.88 -22.48
C SER A 72 24.50 -7.90 -21.35
N LEU A 73 24.47 -9.18 -21.70
CA LEU A 73 24.76 -10.27 -20.76
C LEU A 73 26.28 -10.40 -20.66
N VAL A 74 26.83 -10.16 -19.47
CA VAL A 74 28.27 -10.18 -19.21
C VAL A 74 28.60 -11.02 -17.99
N LEU A 75 29.82 -11.53 -17.94
CA LEU A 75 30.35 -12.23 -16.77
C LEU A 75 31.06 -11.22 -15.85
N MET A 76 30.38 -10.77 -14.80
CA MET A 76 31.00 -9.92 -13.79
C MET A 76 31.93 -10.75 -12.91
N SER A 77 33.15 -10.25 -12.71
CA SER A 77 34.23 -10.98 -12.04
C SER A 77 34.87 -10.13 -10.95
N SER A 78 35.14 -10.72 -9.79
CA SER A 78 35.95 -10.13 -8.71
C SER A 78 36.69 -11.24 -7.96
N GLY A 79 38.03 -11.23 -8.02
CA GLY A 79 38.84 -12.34 -7.53
C GLY A 79 38.49 -13.65 -8.25
N SER A 80 38.17 -14.69 -7.49
CA SER A 80 37.71 -16.00 -8.01
C SER A 80 36.19 -16.12 -8.19
N THR A 81 35.44 -15.05 -7.94
CA THR A 81 33.98 -15.05 -8.03
C THR A 81 33.55 -14.53 -9.39
N HIS A 82 32.69 -15.28 -10.08
CA HIS A 82 32.17 -14.95 -11.40
C HIS A 82 30.66 -15.15 -11.43
N ILE A 83 29.91 -14.12 -11.83
CA ILE A 83 28.44 -14.17 -11.91
C ILE A 83 27.94 -13.60 -13.25
N PRO A 84 27.04 -14.28 -13.97
CA PRO A 84 26.40 -13.71 -15.14
C PRO A 84 25.42 -12.61 -14.70
N ILE A 85 25.46 -11.47 -15.38
CA ILE A 85 24.59 -10.32 -15.10
C ILE A 85 24.14 -9.66 -16.42
N TRP A 86 22.96 -9.08 -16.41
CA TRP A 86 22.53 -8.14 -17.44
C TRP A 86 22.99 -6.72 -17.08
N SER A 87 23.93 -6.17 -17.84
CA SER A 87 24.39 -4.78 -17.71
C SER A 87 23.38 -3.84 -18.37
N LEU A 88 22.70 -3.04 -17.54
CA LEU A 88 21.70 -2.05 -17.91
C LEU A 88 22.30 -0.64 -17.83
N SER A 89 22.17 0.14 -18.90
CA SER A 89 22.70 1.51 -19.02
C SER A 89 22.08 2.47 -18.02
N GLY A 90 22.91 3.32 -17.41
CA GLY A 90 22.47 4.47 -16.62
C GLY A 90 22.31 5.76 -17.42
N GLY A 91 22.57 5.73 -18.74
CA GLY A 91 22.48 6.89 -19.62
C GLY A 91 21.59 6.68 -20.84
N THR A 92 20.88 5.55 -20.93
CA THR A 92 20.04 5.22 -22.09
C THR A 92 18.71 4.63 -21.63
N THR A 93 17.62 5.34 -21.91
CA THR A 93 16.27 4.93 -21.52
C THR A 93 15.78 3.70 -22.29
N GLY A 94 14.83 2.97 -21.68
CA GLY A 94 14.12 1.87 -22.35
C GLY A 94 14.91 0.56 -22.48
N GLN A 95 16.01 0.37 -21.75
CA GLN A 95 16.68 -0.93 -21.69
C GLN A 95 15.98 -1.87 -20.71
N SER A 96 15.63 -3.07 -21.17
CA SER A 96 14.96 -4.06 -20.32
C SER A 96 15.25 -5.49 -20.75
N VAL A 97 15.09 -6.40 -19.81
CA VAL A 97 15.20 -7.84 -20.00
C VAL A 97 13.98 -8.53 -19.40
N ALA A 98 13.58 -9.68 -19.94
CA ALA A 98 12.41 -10.41 -19.52
C ALA A 98 12.69 -11.91 -19.38
N GLY A 99 11.95 -12.57 -18.51
CA GLY A 99 11.86 -14.02 -18.43
C GLY A 99 10.43 -14.46 -18.10
N ILE A 100 10.19 -15.76 -18.17
CA ILE A 100 8.88 -16.36 -17.95
C ILE A 100 8.96 -17.27 -16.71
N VAL A 101 8.02 -17.09 -15.80
CA VAL A 101 7.82 -17.94 -14.62
C VAL A 101 6.51 -18.69 -14.79
N SER A 102 6.50 -19.98 -14.48
CA SER A 102 5.30 -20.83 -14.53
C SER A 102 5.32 -21.87 -13.41
N GLY A 103 4.24 -22.64 -13.26
CA GLY A 103 4.14 -23.68 -12.25
C GLY A 103 3.99 -23.12 -10.84
N PHE A 104 3.14 -22.10 -10.66
CA PHE A 104 2.81 -21.62 -9.33
C PHE A 104 1.97 -22.68 -8.58
N PRO A 105 2.08 -22.77 -7.24
CA PRO A 105 1.18 -23.58 -6.44
C PRO A 105 -0.29 -23.20 -6.69
N ASN A 106 -1.21 -24.17 -6.62
CA ASN A 106 -2.64 -23.92 -6.85
C ASN A 106 -3.26 -22.94 -5.82
N ASP A 107 -2.66 -22.79 -4.64
CA ASP A 107 -3.08 -21.84 -3.59
C ASP A 107 -2.40 -20.46 -3.70
N CYS A 108 -1.62 -20.23 -4.76
CA CYS A 108 -1.03 -18.93 -5.07
C CYS A 108 -2.08 -18.01 -5.67
N VAL A 109 -2.32 -16.86 -5.02
CA VAL A 109 -3.24 -15.82 -5.50
C VAL A 109 -2.52 -14.59 -6.02
N ALA A 110 -1.27 -14.38 -5.60
CA ALA A 110 -0.47 -13.23 -5.96
C ALA A 110 1.03 -13.55 -5.93
N VAL A 111 1.85 -12.65 -6.44
CA VAL A 111 3.32 -12.75 -6.37
C VAL A 111 3.96 -11.48 -5.83
N LYS A 112 5.09 -11.64 -5.15
CA LYS A 112 6.08 -10.57 -4.88
C LYS A 112 7.25 -10.72 -5.85
N VAL A 113 7.71 -9.61 -6.43
CA VAL A 113 8.85 -9.57 -7.35
C VAL A 113 10.01 -8.77 -6.76
N GLU A 114 11.15 -9.43 -6.63
CA GLU A 114 12.39 -8.89 -6.11
C GLU A 114 13.49 -9.02 -7.19
N ILE A 115 14.40 -8.06 -7.26
CA ILE A 115 15.59 -8.14 -8.11
C ILE A 115 16.87 -8.07 -7.28
N PHE A 116 17.91 -8.72 -7.77
CA PHE A 116 19.25 -8.66 -7.21
C PHE A 116 20.14 -7.87 -8.16
N VAL A 117 20.63 -6.73 -7.70
CA VAL A 117 21.46 -5.84 -8.51
C VAL A 117 22.82 -5.62 -7.87
N THR A 118 23.81 -5.33 -8.70
CA THR A 118 25.17 -4.99 -8.26
C THR A 118 25.87 -4.14 -9.31
N THR A 119 26.98 -3.51 -8.96
CA THR A 119 27.80 -2.73 -9.90
C THR A 119 29.28 -2.89 -9.58
N THR A 120 30.14 -2.82 -10.60
CA THR A 120 31.59 -2.83 -10.45
C THR A 120 32.18 -1.42 -10.35
N ASP A 121 31.35 -0.39 -10.50
CA ASP A 121 31.82 0.98 -10.62
C ASP A 121 32.28 1.54 -9.25
N PRO A 122 33.55 1.99 -9.13
CA PRO A 122 34.10 2.47 -7.86
C PRO A 122 33.49 3.79 -7.38
N THR A 123 32.69 4.48 -8.21
CA THR A 123 32.01 5.74 -7.87
C THR A 123 30.69 5.54 -7.12
N THR A 124 30.29 4.31 -6.85
CA THR A 124 29.07 3.99 -6.08
C THR A 124 29.11 4.58 -4.67
N ARG A 125 28.06 5.32 -4.28
CA ARG A 125 27.94 6.00 -2.98
C ARG A 125 26.46 6.04 -2.57
N PRO A 126 26.12 6.10 -1.27
CA PRO A 126 24.73 6.15 -0.80
C PRO A 126 23.93 7.40 -1.21
N GLU A 127 24.61 8.45 -1.67
CA GLU A 127 23.98 9.65 -2.24
C GLU A 127 23.44 9.44 -3.65
N TYR A 128 23.90 8.40 -4.35
CA TYR A 128 23.40 8.03 -5.67
C TYR A 128 22.30 6.97 -5.57
N ASN A 129 21.35 7.05 -6.49
CA ASN A 129 20.27 6.11 -6.67
C ASN A 129 20.29 5.57 -8.10
N ASP A 130 19.98 4.30 -8.25
CA ASP A 130 19.48 3.75 -9.51
C ASP A 130 18.01 3.39 -9.36
N VAL A 131 17.26 3.46 -10.47
CA VAL A 131 15.81 3.29 -10.48
C VAL A 131 15.43 2.14 -11.40
N TYR A 132 14.62 1.24 -10.87
CA TYR A 132 14.10 0.10 -11.61
C TYR A 132 12.58 0.05 -11.53
N ARG A 133 11.94 -0.54 -12.53
CA ARG A 133 10.54 -0.95 -12.45
C ARG A 133 10.33 -2.32 -13.07
N VAL A 134 9.21 -2.92 -12.69
CA VAL A 134 8.75 -4.19 -13.25
C VAL A 134 7.59 -3.97 -14.20
N HIS A 135 7.53 -4.79 -15.24
CA HIS A 135 6.38 -4.98 -16.11
C HIS A 135 5.94 -6.44 -15.93
N LEU A 136 4.67 -6.66 -15.63
CA LEU A 136 4.10 -7.99 -15.42
C LEU A 136 2.97 -8.22 -16.42
N SER A 137 2.87 -9.43 -16.95
CA SER A 137 1.75 -9.85 -17.80
C SER A 137 1.57 -11.35 -17.71
N GLN A 138 0.32 -11.82 -17.71
CA GLN A 138 0.02 -13.25 -17.75
C GLN A 138 -0.49 -13.69 -19.11
N MET A 139 -0.03 -14.85 -19.55
CA MET A 139 -0.53 -15.52 -20.75
C MET A 139 -1.66 -16.47 -20.36
N VAL A 140 -2.89 -15.93 -20.30
CA VAL A 140 -4.10 -16.70 -20.01
C VAL A 140 -4.65 -17.26 -21.31
N GLU A 141 -5.14 -18.50 -21.27
CA GLU A 141 -5.80 -19.12 -22.42
C GLU A 141 -6.98 -18.27 -22.90
N ASP A 142 -7.17 -18.18 -24.22
CA ASP A 142 -8.22 -17.41 -24.88
C ASP A 142 -8.28 -15.90 -24.56
N ALA A 143 -7.23 -15.32 -23.97
CA ALA A 143 -7.10 -13.89 -23.76
C ALA A 143 -5.88 -13.30 -24.51
N PRO A 144 -5.97 -12.08 -25.05
CA PRO A 144 -4.79 -11.33 -25.45
C PRO A 144 -3.76 -11.26 -24.31
N PHE A 145 -2.50 -11.56 -24.60
CA PHE A 145 -1.41 -11.55 -23.60
C PHE A 145 -1.16 -10.17 -22.96
N THR A 146 -1.75 -9.11 -23.53
CA THR A 146 -1.70 -7.74 -23.02
C THR A 146 -2.79 -7.42 -22.00
N ASP A 147 -3.83 -8.24 -21.88
CA ASP A 147 -5.02 -7.91 -21.08
C ASP A 147 -4.72 -7.85 -19.59
N LYS A 148 -3.83 -8.73 -19.11
CA LYS A 148 -3.35 -8.74 -17.72
C LYS A 148 -2.03 -7.99 -17.55
N TYR A 149 -1.77 -6.96 -18.35
CA TYR A 149 -0.55 -6.16 -18.22
C TYR A 149 -0.59 -5.22 -17.01
N PHE A 150 0.49 -5.19 -16.25
CA PHE A 150 0.73 -4.28 -15.14
C PHE A 150 2.07 -3.57 -15.30
N LEU A 151 2.03 -2.25 -15.12
CA LEU A 151 3.21 -1.39 -15.09
C LEU A 151 3.51 -0.98 -13.65
N GLY A 152 4.60 -1.52 -13.10
CA GLY A 152 5.09 -1.18 -11.77
C GLY A 152 5.59 0.27 -11.68
N LYS A 153 5.51 0.80 -10.45
CA LYS A 153 6.09 2.11 -10.12
C LYS A 153 7.63 2.04 -10.18
N PRO A 154 8.32 3.12 -10.58
CA PRO A 154 9.76 3.22 -10.40
C PRO A 154 10.12 3.12 -8.92
N VAL A 155 11.15 2.35 -8.61
CA VAL A 155 11.68 2.17 -7.26
C VAL A 155 13.10 2.71 -7.22
N PRO A 156 13.32 3.93 -6.68
CA PRO A 156 14.65 4.44 -6.43
C PRO A 156 15.28 3.72 -5.25
N THR A 157 16.54 3.32 -5.38
CA THR A 157 17.29 2.72 -4.27
C THR A 157 18.70 3.25 -4.16
N ALA A 158 19.10 3.60 -2.94
CA ALA A 158 20.45 4.07 -2.64
C ALA A 158 21.49 3.00 -2.95
N LEU A 159 22.60 3.42 -3.53
CA LEU A 159 23.73 2.58 -3.85
C LEU A 159 24.59 2.27 -2.62
N PRO A 160 25.31 1.14 -2.61
CA PRO A 160 26.25 0.83 -1.53
C PRO A 160 27.44 1.80 -1.53
N ALA A 161 28.19 1.86 -0.42
CA ALA A 161 29.38 2.70 -0.32
C ALA A 161 30.58 2.22 -1.14
N ALA A 162 30.52 0.99 -1.68
CA ALA A 162 31.60 0.35 -2.42
C ALA A 162 31.05 -0.59 -3.52
N PRO A 163 31.82 -0.85 -4.60
CA PRO A 163 31.39 -1.74 -5.67
C PRO A 163 31.35 -3.21 -5.23
N PHE A 164 30.73 -4.06 -6.04
CA PHE A 164 30.58 -5.50 -5.83
C PHE A 164 29.73 -5.90 -4.62
N TYR A 165 28.90 -4.99 -4.12
CA TYR A 165 27.85 -5.31 -3.15
C TYR A 165 26.55 -5.62 -3.90
N SER A 166 25.89 -6.71 -3.51
CA SER A 166 24.55 -7.03 -3.99
C SER A 166 23.50 -6.28 -3.17
N ARG A 167 22.46 -5.78 -3.82
CA ARG A 167 21.26 -5.25 -3.18
C ARG A 167 20.04 -6.02 -3.66
N THR A 168 19.10 -6.26 -2.76
CA THR A 168 17.77 -6.78 -3.10
C THR A 168 16.80 -5.61 -3.15
N ILE A 169 16.08 -5.47 -4.27
CA ILE A 169 15.08 -4.42 -4.48
C ILE A 169 13.73 -5.08 -4.70
N VAL A 170 12.72 -4.71 -3.91
CA VAL A 170 11.33 -5.13 -4.14
C VAL A 170 10.72 -4.19 -5.18
N LEU A 171 10.31 -4.71 -6.33
CA LEU A 171 9.69 -3.92 -7.40
C LEU A 171 8.16 -3.98 -7.37
N GLU A 172 7.60 -5.07 -6.86
CA GLU A 172 6.17 -5.22 -6.60
C GLU A 172 5.99 -6.17 -5.41
N SER A 173 5.22 -5.77 -4.40
CA SER A 173 5.01 -6.56 -3.20
C SER A 173 3.76 -7.43 -3.23
N TYR A 174 2.82 -7.15 -4.15
CA TYR A 174 1.60 -7.94 -4.35
C TYR A 174 1.03 -7.69 -5.75
N TYR A 175 1.16 -8.65 -6.67
CA TYR A 175 0.47 -8.66 -7.96
C TYR A 175 -0.38 -9.92 -8.06
N GLU A 176 -1.70 -9.77 -8.19
CA GLU A 176 -2.62 -10.89 -8.31
C GLU A 176 -2.33 -11.69 -9.59
N VAL A 177 -2.36 -13.01 -9.47
CA VAL A 177 -2.05 -13.93 -10.57
C VAL A 177 -3.08 -15.04 -10.64
N ASP A 178 -3.35 -15.49 -11.86
CA ASP A 178 -3.87 -16.83 -12.12
C ASP A 178 -2.71 -17.84 -11.98
N PRO A 179 -2.74 -18.79 -11.03
CA PRO A 179 -1.63 -19.71 -10.81
C PRO A 179 -1.38 -20.68 -11.98
N GLN A 180 -2.36 -20.91 -12.85
CA GLN A 180 -2.22 -21.79 -14.01
C GLN A 180 -1.61 -21.08 -15.23
N ALA A 181 -1.66 -19.75 -15.27
CA ALA A 181 -1.15 -18.96 -16.39
C ALA A 181 0.33 -18.56 -16.18
N PRO A 182 1.23 -18.79 -17.15
CA PRO A 182 2.60 -18.29 -17.07
C PRO A 182 2.65 -16.77 -16.91
N LEU A 183 3.58 -16.32 -16.06
CA LEU A 183 3.87 -14.92 -15.78
C LEU A 183 5.13 -14.48 -16.51
N THR A 184 5.01 -13.49 -17.39
CA THR A 184 6.16 -12.78 -17.93
C THR A 184 6.58 -11.69 -16.95
N VAL A 185 7.85 -11.69 -16.57
CA VAL A 185 8.46 -10.68 -15.71
C VAL A 185 9.52 -9.93 -16.49
N ARG A 186 9.29 -8.65 -16.75
CA ARG A 186 10.21 -7.77 -17.46
C ARG A 186 10.74 -6.69 -16.51
N ILE A 187 12.06 -6.60 -16.40
CA ILE A 187 12.77 -5.63 -15.56
C ILE A 187 13.34 -4.54 -16.44
N GLN A 188 13.01 -3.30 -16.14
CA GLN A 188 13.49 -2.11 -16.84
C GLN A 188 14.24 -1.21 -15.86
N ARG A 189 15.37 -0.67 -16.29
CA ARG A 189 16.03 0.45 -15.61
C ARG A 189 15.53 1.77 -16.16
N GLU A 190 15.38 2.78 -15.30
CA GLU A 190 14.75 4.07 -15.60
C GLU A 190 15.75 5.25 -15.51
N PRO A 191 16.78 5.35 -16.38
CA PRO A 191 17.73 6.46 -16.32
C PRO A 191 17.15 7.83 -16.73
N GLY A 192 15.88 7.86 -17.16
CA GLY A 192 15.13 9.09 -17.40
C GLY A 192 14.26 9.52 -16.22
N ASP A 193 14.17 8.70 -15.16
CA ASP A 193 13.50 9.09 -13.93
C ASP A 193 14.37 10.12 -13.19
N PRO A 194 13.80 11.22 -12.68
CA PRO A 194 14.56 12.24 -11.96
C PRO A 194 15.25 11.70 -10.70
N ASN A 195 14.85 10.53 -10.20
CA ASN A 195 15.47 9.88 -9.06
C ASN A 195 16.60 8.89 -9.44
N ASP A 196 16.88 8.62 -10.73
CA ASP A 196 18.06 7.83 -11.15
C ASP A 196 19.25 8.78 -11.31
N SER A 197 19.97 9.00 -10.20
CA SER A 197 21.15 9.87 -10.19
C SER A 197 22.44 9.16 -10.58
N PHE A 198 22.42 7.84 -10.73
CA PHE A 198 23.60 7.04 -11.03
C PHE A 198 23.78 6.76 -12.53
N THR A 199 24.41 7.65 -13.27
CA THR A 199 24.47 7.55 -14.74
C THR A 199 25.32 6.40 -15.32
N ARG A 200 25.94 5.57 -14.49
CA ARG A 200 26.82 4.46 -14.90
C ARG A 200 26.05 3.14 -15.04
N PRO A 201 26.53 2.15 -15.81
CA PRO A 201 25.88 0.85 -15.91
C PRO A 201 25.73 0.15 -14.55
N ALA A 202 24.65 -0.60 -14.39
CA ALA A 202 24.37 -1.44 -13.23
C ALA A 202 23.90 -2.82 -13.69
N GLY A 203 24.33 -3.86 -12.97
CA GLY A 203 24.09 -5.25 -13.28
C GLY A 203 22.85 -5.81 -12.59
N LEU A 204 21.94 -6.40 -13.35
CA LEU A 204 20.87 -7.27 -12.85
C LEU A 204 21.37 -8.73 -12.87
N ALA A 205 21.53 -9.32 -11.69
CA ALA A 205 22.02 -10.69 -11.55
C ALA A 205 20.90 -11.74 -11.57
N MET A 206 19.76 -11.41 -10.96
CA MET A 206 18.68 -12.37 -10.73
C MET A 206 17.36 -11.66 -10.45
N VAL A 207 16.26 -12.31 -10.83
CA VAL A 207 14.91 -11.97 -10.40
C VAL A 207 14.39 -13.09 -9.51
N LYS A 208 13.71 -12.74 -8.42
CA LYS A 208 13.04 -13.67 -7.51
C LYS A 208 11.55 -13.34 -7.49
N VAL A 209 10.75 -14.34 -7.80
CA VAL A 209 9.29 -14.29 -7.78
C VAL A 209 8.82 -15.18 -6.64
N THR A 210 8.20 -14.59 -5.62
CA THR A 210 7.70 -15.32 -4.46
C THR A 210 6.18 -15.48 -4.57
N PRO A 211 5.65 -16.71 -4.70
CA PRO A 211 4.22 -16.98 -4.63
C PRO A 211 3.65 -16.56 -3.26
N LEU A 212 2.48 -15.92 -3.26
CA LEU A 212 1.79 -15.45 -2.08
C LEU A 212 0.44 -16.16 -1.96
N LYS A 213 0.12 -16.56 -0.73
CA LYS A 213 -1.19 -17.11 -0.38
C LYS A 213 -2.21 -15.99 -0.22
N ALA A 214 -3.49 -16.37 -0.18
CA ALA A 214 -4.58 -15.46 0.16
C ALA A 214 -4.32 -14.77 1.50
N LEU A 215 -4.63 -13.48 1.55
CA LEU A 215 -4.62 -12.68 2.76
C LEU A 215 -5.86 -13.01 3.60
N ALA A 216 -5.80 -12.73 4.90
CA ALA A 216 -6.95 -12.89 5.77
C ALA A 216 -8.09 -11.96 5.35
N GLU A 217 -9.32 -12.46 5.39
CA GLU A 217 -10.50 -11.66 5.08
C GLU A 217 -10.77 -10.63 6.20
N PRO A 218 -11.00 -9.36 5.87
CA PRO A 218 -11.48 -8.36 6.81
C PRO A 218 -12.84 -8.73 7.40
N HIS A 219 -13.10 -8.32 8.64
CA HIS A 219 -14.41 -8.43 9.26
C HIS A 219 -15.30 -7.24 8.90
N VAL A 220 -16.59 -7.52 8.66
CA VAL A 220 -17.57 -6.48 8.35
C VAL A 220 -18.00 -5.77 9.63
N VAL A 221 -17.85 -4.45 9.63
CA VAL A 221 -18.39 -3.56 10.68
C VAL A 221 -19.80 -3.11 10.28
N GLN A 222 -19.98 -2.73 9.02
CA GLN A 222 -21.25 -2.23 8.49
C GLN A 222 -21.33 -2.45 6.97
N ASP A 223 -22.47 -2.95 6.49
CA ASP A 223 -22.76 -3.24 5.07
C ASP A 223 -24.22 -2.97 4.66
N VAL A 224 -25.03 -2.34 5.52
CA VAL A 224 -26.36 -1.88 5.11
C VAL A 224 -26.27 -0.82 4.01
N SER A 225 -27.35 -0.68 3.23
CA SER A 225 -27.41 0.27 2.12
C SER A 225 -27.05 1.71 2.53
N GLY A 226 -26.34 2.38 1.64
CA GLY A 226 -25.80 3.72 1.81
C GLY A 226 -24.28 3.78 1.69
N TYR A 227 -23.78 5.00 1.58
CA TYR A 227 -22.36 5.28 1.41
C TYR A 227 -21.69 5.31 2.79
N ASN A 228 -21.42 4.13 3.36
CA ASN A 228 -20.69 3.96 4.62
C ASN A 228 -19.19 4.22 4.40
N SER A 229 -18.65 5.27 4.99
CA SER A 229 -17.31 5.76 4.67
C SER A 229 -16.61 6.44 5.85
N TRP A 230 -15.33 6.77 5.61
CA TRP A 230 -14.44 7.51 6.53
C TRP A 230 -14.38 6.93 7.95
N PRO A 231 -14.11 5.62 8.11
CA PRO A 231 -14.10 5.02 9.43
C PRO A 231 -12.92 5.51 10.28
N MET A 232 -13.18 5.62 11.58
CA MET A 232 -12.24 5.92 12.65
C MET A 232 -12.37 4.82 13.70
N ILE A 233 -11.27 4.14 14.02
CA ILE A 233 -11.27 3.01 14.97
C ILE A 233 -10.38 3.32 16.17
N GLN A 234 -10.89 3.13 17.38
CA GLN A 234 -10.17 3.38 18.61
C GLN A 234 -10.44 2.27 19.63
N ALA A 235 -9.40 1.89 20.36
CA ALA A 235 -9.55 1.03 21.52
C ALA A 235 -9.87 1.87 22.77
N ILE A 236 -10.87 1.44 23.54
CA ILE A 236 -11.15 1.89 24.90
C ILE A 236 -10.93 0.68 25.82
N GLY A 237 -9.75 0.59 26.43
CA GLY A 237 -9.31 -0.65 27.06
C GLY A 237 -9.22 -1.79 26.04
N GLU A 238 -9.89 -2.90 26.30
CA GLU A 238 -9.93 -4.08 25.41
C GLU A 238 -11.11 -4.06 24.42
N LYS A 239 -11.89 -2.98 24.40
CA LYS A 239 -13.03 -2.82 23.49
C LYS A 239 -12.63 -2.00 22.28
N LEU A 240 -12.99 -2.47 21.09
CA LEU A 240 -12.92 -1.67 19.87
C LEU A 240 -14.18 -0.83 19.70
N VAL A 241 -13.99 0.42 19.30
CA VAL A 241 -15.05 1.33 18.85
C VAL A 241 -14.72 1.73 17.43
N CYS A 242 -15.61 1.42 16.48
CA CYS A 242 -15.49 1.87 15.10
C CYS A 242 -16.62 2.86 14.81
N VAL A 243 -16.24 4.08 14.45
CA VAL A 243 -17.15 5.16 14.09
C VAL A 243 -17.00 5.45 12.61
N TYR A 244 -18.09 5.69 11.90
CA TYR A 244 -18.10 5.96 10.47
C TYR A 244 -19.25 6.90 10.12
N SER A 245 -19.22 7.44 8.91
CA SER A 245 -20.30 8.28 8.38
C SER A 245 -21.09 7.51 7.34
N ARG A 246 -22.40 7.75 7.22
CA ARG A 246 -23.22 7.19 6.14
C ARG A 246 -24.01 8.29 5.45
N GLY A 247 -23.92 8.36 4.12
CA GLY A 247 -24.74 9.25 3.29
C GLY A 247 -25.12 8.56 1.98
N THR A 248 -25.19 9.29 0.86
CA THR A 248 -25.63 8.72 -0.44
C THR A 248 -24.54 8.65 -1.51
N ALA A 249 -23.44 9.38 -1.34
CA ALA A 249 -22.33 9.39 -2.29
C ALA A 249 -21.01 9.78 -1.61
N HIS A 250 -19.93 9.97 -2.38
CA HIS A 250 -18.70 10.61 -1.90
C HIS A 250 -18.90 12.13 -1.71
N SER A 251 -19.73 12.53 -0.75
CA SER A 251 -20.09 13.94 -0.50
C SER A 251 -20.11 14.22 1.01
N ILE A 252 -19.70 15.42 1.40
CA ILE A 252 -19.43 15.76 2.81
C ILE A 252 -20.47 16.70 3.45
N LYS A 253 -21.50 17.10 2.68
CA LYS A 253 -22.46 18.16 3.05
C LYS A 253 -23.92 17.73 2.91
N GLU A 254 -24.16 16.44 2.73
CA GLU A 254 -25.51 15.89 2.53
C GLU A 254 -26.24 15.91 3.88
N ASP A 255 -27.46 16.46 3.92
CA ASP A 255 -28.29 16.48 5.14
C ASP A 255 -28.58 15.07 5.68
N VAL A 256 -28.70 14.08 4.77
CA VAL A 256 -28.88 12.68 5.15
C VAL A 256 -27.60 12.03 5.70
N ARG A 257 -26.49 12.77 5.76
CA ARG A 257 -25.22 12.22 6.22
C ARG A 257 -25.04 12.41 7.72
N ALA A 258 -25.09 11.29 8.41
CA ALA A 258 -24.91 11.20 9.85
C ALA A 258 -23.70 10.32 10.22
N VAL A 259 -23.31 10.41 11.50
CA VAL A 259 -22.21 9.64 12.10
C VAL A 259 -22.75 8.59 13.05
N PHE A 260 -22.21 7.38 12.91
CA PHE A 260 -22.64 6.19 13.62
C PHE A 260 -21.45 5.47 14.23
N ALA A 261 -21.66 4.79 15.35
CA ALA A 261 -20.66 3.97 16.03
C ALA A 261 -21.17 2.55 16.24
N ARG A 262 -20.22 1.62 16.27
CA ARG A 262 -20.42 0.23 16.72
C ARG A 262 -19.24 -0.17 17.59
N THR A 263 -19.47 -1.12 18.49
CA THR A 263 -18.42 -1.63 19.38
C THR A 263 -18.24 -3.13 19.22
N SER A 264 -17.03 -3.61 19.54
CA SER A 264 -16.68 -5.03 19.54
C SER A 264 -15.83 -5.38 20.76
N ASN A 265 -16.08 -6.57 21.34
CA ASN A 265 -15.31 -7.12 22.46
C ASN A 265 -14.56 -8.42 22.08
N ASP A 266 -14.49 -8.75 20.78
CA ASP A 266 -13.94 -10.02 20.28
C ASP A 266 -12.93 -9.82 19.13
N GLY A 267 -12.28 -8.65 19.10
CA GLY A 267 -11.30 -8.31 18.06
C GLY A 267 -11.93 -7.92 16.72
N GLY A 268 -13.16 -7.41 16.73
CA GLY A 268 -13.85 -6.95 15.53
C GLY A 268 -14.54 -8.04 14.74
N LYS A 269 -14.69 -9.25 15.30
CA LYS A 269 -15.37 -10.38 14.65
C LYS A 269 -16.89 -10.20 14.69
N THR A 270 -17.41 -9.68 15.79
CA THR A 270 -18.82 -9.29 15.91
C THR A 270 -18.94 -7.85 16.42
N TRP A 271 -20.02 -7.20 16.00
CA TRP A 271 -20.27 -5.79 16.28
C TRP A 271 -21.68 -5.59 16.86
N THR A 272 -21.79 -4.71 17.85
CA THR A 272 -23.08 -4.32 18.45
C THR A 272 -24.02 -3.71 17.44
N ALA A 273 -25.29 -3.51 17.81
CA ALA A 273 -26.17 -2.60 17.07
C ALA A 273 -25.56 -1.19 16.98
N GLU A 274 -25.99 -0.46 15.96
CA GLU A 274 -25.54 0.89 15.68
C GLU A 274 -26.06 1.90 16.73
N SER A 275 -25.19 2.81 17.15
CA SER A 275 -25.54 4.00 17.93
C SER A 275 -25.26 5.26 17.11
N THR A 276 -26.20 6.19 17.08
CA THR A 276 -26.00 7.52 16.49
C THR A 276 -25.06 8.34 17.36
N VAL A 277 -24.03 8.93 16.74
CA VAL A 277 -23.08 9.85 17.38
C VAL A 277 -23.46 11.29 17.10
N ALA A 278 -23.75 11.60 15.84
CA ALA A 278 -24.16 12.91 15.37
C ALA A 278 -25.13 12.75 14.19
N ASP A 279 -26.23 13.49 14.22
CA ASP A 279 -27.25 13.57 13.16
C ASP A 279 -27.95 14.93 13.24
N THR A 280 -27.19 16.01 13.01
CA THR A 280 -27.72 17.38 13.13
C THR A 280 -28.57 17.74 11.89
N PRO A 281 -29.87 18.06 12.04
CA PRO A 281 -30.70 18.40 10.88
C PRO A 281 -30.20 19.64 10.12
N GLY A 282 -30.07 19.53 8.81
CA GLY A 282 -29.58 20.53 7.89
C GLY A 282 -28.07 20.52 7.66
N ASP A 283 -27.34 19.61 8.30
CA ASP A 283 -25.89 19.52 8.26
C ASP A 283 -25.44 18.12 7.82
N GLY A 284 -24.43 18.04 6.96
CA GLY A 284 -23.72 16.78 6.71
C GLY A 284 -22.57 16.59 7.68
N GLU A 285 -22.47 15.41 8.28
CA GLU A 285 -21.50 15.11 9.34
C GLU A 285 -20.53 13.99 8.95
N VAL A 286 -19.23 14.26 9.09
CA VAL A 286 -18.16 13.35 8.67
C VAL A 286 -17.17 13.14 9.82
N THR A 287 -16.90 11.89 10.15
CA THR A 287 -15.77 11.51 11.02
C THR A 287 -14.45 11.85 10.35
N VAL A 288 -13.59 12.60 11.04
CA VAL A 288 -12.31 13.06 10.47
C VAL A 288 -11.08 12.66 11.28
N ALA A 289 -11.25 12.38 12.58
CA ALA A 289 -10.15 11.97 13.43
C ALA A 289 -10.60 11.37 14.76
N LYS A 290 -9.70 10.62 15.38
CA LYS A 290 -9.90 10.02 16.70
C LYS A 290 -8.64 10.12 17.58
N GLY A 291 -8.79 9.85 18.86
CA GLY A 291 -7.68 9.64 19.78
C GLY A 291 -8.18 9.41 21.20
N LEU A 292 -7.30 9.56 22.18
CA LEU A 292 -7.62 9.36 23.59
C LEU A 292 -7.34 10.62 24.40
N ASP A 293 -8.15 10.86 25.42
CA ASP A 293 -7.85 11.83 26.47
C ASP A 293 -6.96 11.21 27.58
N SER A 294 -6.60 12.01 28.59
CA SER A 294 -5.75 11.58 29.70
C SER A 294 -6.33 10.43 30.54
N THR A 295 -7.65 10.18 30.45
CA THR A 295 -8.36 9.12 31.18
C THR A 295 -8.53 7.84 30.36
N GLY A 296 -8.09 7.84 29.09
CA GLY A 296 -8.30 6.75 28.15
C GLY A 296 -9.71 6.73 27.54
N ALA A 297 -10.48 7.81 27.68
CA ALA A 297 -11.74 7.97 26.97
C ALA A 297 -11.46 8.34 25.52
N MET A 298 -12.29 7.84 24.60
CA MET A 298 -12.16 8.17 23.19
C MET A 298 -12.61 9.60 22.92
N LEU A 299 -11.79 10.32 22.17
CA LEU A 299 -12.09 11.58 21.52
C LEU A 299 -12.33 11.33 20.02
N LEU A 300 -13.30 12.04 19.44
CA LEU A 300 -13.68 11.92 18.03
C LEU A 300 -13.97 13.30 17.45
N TRP A 301 -13.22 13.71 16.44
CA TRP A 301 -13.54 14.87 15.63
C TRP A 301 -14.57 14.52 14.56
N VAL A 302 -15.66 15.30 14.53
CA VAL A 302 -16.67 15.28 13.50
C VAL A 302 -16.68 16.63 12.80
N ARG A 303 -16.45 16.63 11.49
CA ARG A 303 -16.66 17.79 10.63
C ARG A 303 -18.15 17.89 10.31
N ARG A 304 -18.76 19.03 10.63
CA ARG A 304 -20.19 19.29 10.43
C ARG A 304 -20.39 20.46 9.47
N ILE A 305 -21.02 20.20 8.33
CA ILE A 305 -21.16 21.16 7.22
C ILE A 305 -22.65 21.36 6.90
N GLY A 306 -23.18 22.51 7.27
CA GLY A 306 -24.50 22.99 6.89
C GLY A 306 -24.42 24.45 6.44
N LYS A 307 -25.19 25.33 7.08
CA LYS A 307 -25.02 26.80 6.91
C LYS A 307 -23.69 27.31 7.44
N GLN A 308 -23.11 26.57 8.38
CA GLN A 308 -21.80 26.81 8.97
C GLN A 308 -20.90 25.61 8.68
N TRP A 309 -19.59 25.82 8.77
CA TRP A 309 -18.59 24.76 8.70
C TRP A 309 -17.91 24.65 10.06
N ASN A 310 -18.30 23.65 10.85
CA ASN A 310 -17.82 23.46 12.20
C ASN A 310 -17.00 22.16 12.32
N HIS A 311 -16.17 22.10 13.36
CA HIS A 311 -15.52 20.86 13.81
C HIS A 311 -15.94 20.64 15.25
N ASP A 312 -16.71 19.59 15.48
CA ASP A 312 -17.24 19.22 16.79
C ASP A 312 -16.38 18.08 17.36
N LEU A 313 -15.91 18.23 18.59
CA LEU A 313 -15.21 17.17 19.32
C LEU A 313 -16.22 16.43 20.21
N TYR A 314 -16.34 15.12 20.00
CA TYR A 314 -17.12 14.23 20.83
C TYR A 314 -16.22 13.40 21.74
N ARG A 315 -16.74 13.03 22.90
CA ARG A 315 -16.08 12.19 23.89
C ARG A 315 -16.97 11.02 24.29
N THR A 316 -16.39 9.83 24.47
CA THR A 316 -17.09 8.63 24.98
C THR A 316 -16.18 7.78 25.87
N THR A 317 -16.77 7.10 26.85
CA THR A 317 -16.08 6.13 27.73
C THR A 317 -16.54 4.68 27.49
N ASP A 318 -17.63 4.49 26.75
CA ASP A 318 -18.25 3.17 26.53
C ASP A 318 -18.30 2.78 25.04
N GLY A 319 -18.07 3.74 24.13
CA GLY A 319 -18.18 3.57 22.69
C GLY A 319 -19.61 3.64 22.15
N VAL A 320 -20.59 3.97 23.01
CA VAL A 320 -22.02 3.97 22.70
C VAL A 320 -22.62 5.36 22.94
N THR A 321 -22.30 5.97 24.09
CA THR A 321 -22.78 7.29 24.48
C THR A 321 -21.71 8.32 24.18
N PHE A 322 -21.99 9.25 23.26
CA PHE A 322 -21.08 10.31 22.88
C PHE A 322 -21.61 11.67 23.37
N THR A 323 -20.72 12.47 23.95
CA THR A 323 -21.03 13.83 24.39
C THR A 323 -20.16 14.81 23.59
N ARG A 324 -20.76 15.82 22.96
CA ARG A 324 -19.99 16.91 22.35
C ARG A 324 -19.36 17.76 23.45
N VAL A 325 -18.03 17.82 23.47
CA VAL A 325 -17.24 18.54 24.49
C VAL A 325 -16.68 19.86 23.99
N ALA A 326 -16.49 20.03 22.68
CA ALA A 326 -16.02 21.29 22.10
C ALA A 326 -16.54 21.52 20.68
N THR A 327 -16.71 22.80 20.33
CA THR A 327 -16.86 23.32 18.96
C THR A 327 -15.99 24.57 18.88
N PRO A 328 -14.66 24.42 18.72
CA PRO A 328 -13.76 25.56 18.77
C PRO A 328 -14.01 26.54 17.61
N GLU A 329 -13.90 27.83 17.90
CA GLU A 329 -13.79 28.85 16.87
C GLU A 329 -12.35 28.90 16.36
N LEU A 330 -12.17 28.72 15.05
CA LEU A 330 -10.85 28.55 14.43
C LEU A 330 -10.56 29.73 13.51
N ALA A 331 -9.36 30.30 13.63
CA ALA A 331 -8.93 31.43 12.82
C ALA A 331 -8.77 31.04 11.34
N VAL A 332 -8.32 29.81 11.09
CA VAL A 332 -8.27 29.20 9.76
C VAL A 332 -9.24 28.04 9.75
N GLN A 333 -10.25 28.08 8.87
CA GLN A 333 -11.22 27.00 8.72
C GLN A 333 -10.55 25.75 8.13
N PRO A 334 -10.37 24.65 8.90
CA PRO A 334 -9.75 23.45 8.36
C PRO A 334 -10.67 22.77 7.35
N MET A 335 -10.06 22.11 6.36
CA MET A 335 -10.74 21.07 5.61
C MET A 335 -10.99 19.88 6.54
N GLN A 336 -9.99 19.49 7.33
CA GLN A 336 -10.09 18.51 8.40
C GLN A 336 -9.08 18.78 9.52
N ILE A 337 -9.44 18.31 10.72
CA ILE A 337 -8.53 18.11 11.86
C ILE A 337 -8.26 16.61 11.95
N THR A 338 -7.02 16.23 12.21
CA THR A 338 -6.53 14.84 12.19
C THR A 338 -6.38 14.25 13.60
N ASP A 339 -5.99 12.97 13.67
CA ASP A 339 -5.94 12.18 14.91
C ASP A 339 -5.26 12.92 16.08
N VAL A 340 -5.80 12.69 17.27
CA VAL A 340 -5.32 13.26 18.52
C VAL A 340 -4.25 12.34 19.10
N PHE A 341 -3.07 12.88 19.41
CA PHE A 341 -1.98 12.17 20.07
C PHE A 341 -1.41 13.01 21.22
N ALA A 342 -0.87 12.34 22.22
CA ALA A 342 -0.27 13.00 23.37
C ALA A 342 1.18 13.41 23.08
N VAL A 343 1.54 14.65 23.45
CA VAL A 343 2.90 15.16 23.42
C VAL A 343 3.25 15.63 24.84
N PRO A 344 4.25 15.02 25.51
CA PRO A 344 4.69 15.44 26.83
C PRO A 344 4.97 16.93 26.88
N THR A 345 4.62 17.60 27.99
CA THR A 345 4.74 19.06 28.22
C THR A 345 3.82 19.96 27.38
N VAL A 346 3.24 19.46 26.29
CA VAL A 346 2.30 20.21 25.44
C VAL A 346 0.86 19.88 25.80
N GLY A 347 0.53 18.58 25.95
CA GLY A 347 -0.82 18.06 26.15
C GLY A 347 -1.26 17.22 24.96
N LEU A 348 -2.55 17.31 24.60
CA LEU A 348 -3.08 16.71 23.38
C LEU A 348 -2.69 17.56 22.17
N MET A 349 -2.35 16.91 21.07
CA MET A 349 -2.05 17.54 19.79
C MET A 349 -2.82 16.85 18.67
N SER A 350 -3.31 17.64 17.73
CA SER A 350 -3.80 17.21 16.42
C SER A 350 -3.09 18.02 15.34
N LEU A 351 -2.96 17.47 14.14
CA LEU A 351 -2.59 18.25 12.97
C LEU A 351 -3.86 18.68 12.22
N TRP A 352 -3.79 19.72 11.40
CA TRP A 352 -4.89 20.16 10.55
C TRP A 352 -4.37 20.64 9.20
N PHE A 353 -5.25 20.63 8.21
CA PHE A 353 -4.96 21.19 6.89
C PHE A 353 -6.18 21.96 6.36
N ALA A 354 -5.95 23.05 5.64
CA ALA A 354 -6.99 23.95 5.14
C ALA A 354 -6.70 24.42 3.72
N GLY A 355 -7.77 24.64 2.96
CA GLY A 355 -7.71 25.13 1.59
C GLY A 355 -8.84 24.58 0.71
N ASP A 356 -8.70 24.69 -0.61
CA ASP A 356 -9.78 24.53 -1.59
C ASP A 356 -9.49 23.52 -2.71
N TYR A 357 -8.37 22.78 -2.61
CA TYR A 357 -7.89 21.83 -3.63
C TYR A 357 -7.58 22.43 -5.00
N SER A 358 -7.57 23.76 -5.14
CA SER A 358 -7.10 24.45 -6.34
C SER A 358 -5.58 24.42 -6.42
N ASP A 359 -5.04 24.66 -7.62
CA ASP A 359 -3.59 24.77 -7.82
C ASP A 359 -3.02 26.11 -7.34
N ALA A 360 -3.87 27.03 -6.85
CA ALA A 360 -3.44 28.30 -6.29
C ALA A 360 -2.67 28.11 -4.98
N ALA A 361 -1.81 29.08 -4.68
CA ALA A 361 -1.04 29.16 -3.44
C ALA A 361 -1.91 29.62 -2.26
N THR A 362 -2.97 28.86 -1.96
CA THR A 362 -3.99 29.17 -0.93
C THR A 362 -4.06 28.10 0.17
N GLN A 363 -3.28 27.02 0.04
CA GLN A 363 -3.33 25.89 0.96
C GLN A 363 -2.47 26.15 2.21
N SER A 364 -2.82 25.52 3.33
CA SER A 364 -2.11 25.64 4.60
C SER A 364 -2.26 24.39 5.46
N TRP A 365 -1.39 24.25 6.45
CA TRP A 365 -1.48 23.22 7.48
C TRP A 365 -0.84 23.68 8.79
N GLY A 366 -1.16 22.99 9.87
CA GLY A 366 -0.52 23.25 11.16
C GLY A 366 -0.96 22.33 12.27
N THR A 367 -0.87 22.82 13.51
CA THR A 367 -1.18 22.08 14.74
C THR A 367 -2.37 22.68 15.48
N MET A 368 -3.02 21.84 16.26
CA MET A 368 -4.05 22.15 17.26
C MET A 368 -3.58 21.54 18.58
N THR A 369 -3.56 22.29 19.68
CA THR A 369 -3.14 21.76 20.99
C THR A 369 -4.14 22.03 22.10
N SER A 370 -4.31 21.08 23.01
CA SER A 370 -5.18 21.18 24.19
C SER A 370 -4.45 20.70 25.46
N ARG A 371 -4.71 21.36 26.59
CA ARG A 371 -4.17 21.00 27.93
C ARG A 371 -5.22 20.51 28.91
N ASP A 372 -6.47 20.47 28.47
CA ASP A 372 -7.66 20.23 29.29
C ASP A 372 -8.54 19.14 28.66
N ASP A 373 -7.90 18.08 28.17
CA ASP A 373 -8.57 16.90 27.59
C ASP A 373 -9.56 17.24 26.46
N GLY A 374 -9.19 18.22 25.64
CA GLY A 374 -9.91 18.60 24.42
C GLY A 374 -11.04 19.60 24.64
N VAL A 375 -11.20 20.16 25.84
CA VAL A 375 -12.22 21.19 26.11
C VAL A 375 -11.88 22.50 25.39
N THR A 376 -10.62 22.94 25.44
CA THR A 376 -10.13 24.10 24.69
C THR A 376 -8.97 23.74 23.78
N TRP A 377 -8.90 24.42 22.63
CA TRP A 377 -7.89 24.17 21.61
C TRP A 377 -7.24 25.47 21.13
N THR A 378 -5.93 25.44 20.95
CA THR A 378 -5.15 26.53 20.33
C THR A 378 -4.70 26.11 18.94
N GLN A 379 -5.07 26.88 17.92
CA GLN A 379 -4.66 26.66 16.53
C GLN A 379 -3.36 27.40 16.22
N THR A 380 -2.39 26.70 15.63
CA THR A 380 -1.14 27.29 15.13
C THR A 380 -0.93 26.89 13.67
N THR A 381 -0.74 27.86 12.79
CA THR A 381 -0.35 27.62 11.39
C THR A 381 1.15 27.40 11.29
N ILE A 382 1.56 26.33 10.62
CA ILE A 382 2.98 26.00 10.40
C ILE A 382 3.45 26.47 9.02
N GLU A 383 2.71 26.14 7.96
CA GLU A 383 2.93 26.67 6.62
C GLU A 383 1.61 27.17 6.03
N SER A 384 1.70 28.22 5.19
CA SER A 384 0.58 28.80 4.45
C SER A 384 1.03 29.28 3.08
N GLY A 385 0.11 29.47 2.14
CA GLY A 385 0.43 29.88 0.78
C GLY A 385 1.04 28.74 -0.04
N LEU A 386 0.72 27.50 0.33
CA LEU A 386 1.17 26.31 -0.37
C LEU A 386 0.32 26.09 -1.63
N THR A 387 0.94 25.55 -2.67
CA THR A 387 0.19 25.00 -3.81
C THR A 387 -0.33 23.61 -3.46
N LYS A 388 -1.26 23.08 -4.26
CA LYS A 388 -1.74 21.70 -4.12
C LYS A 388 -0.60 20.67 -4.14
N ALA A 389 0.46 20.93 -4.90
CA ALA A 389 1.62 20.04 -5.01
C ALA A 389 2.45 19.98 -3.72
N ASP A 390 2.39 21.02 -2.89
CA ASP A 390 3.18 21.16 -1.67
C ASP A 390 2.35 20.92 -0.40
N TRP A 391 1.07 20.60 -0.53
CA TRP A 391 0.11 20.60 0.57
C TRP A 391 -0.01 19.20 1.21
N PRO A 392 0.49 19.02 2.46
CA PRO A 392 0.26 17.78 3.18
C PRO A 392 -1.18 17.72 3.69
N THR A 393 -1.98 16.84 3.10
CA THR A 393 -3.36 16.59 3.55
C THR A 393 -3.40 15.40 4.50
N GLU A 394 -4.45 15.34 5.32
CA GLU A 394 -4.76 14.20 6.21
C GLU A 394 -3.55 13.57 6.94
N PRO A 395 -2.63 14.34 7.55
CA PRO A 395 -1.46 13.76 8.19
C PRO A 395 -1.80 12.92 9.43
N SER A 396 -1.06 11.83 9.63
CA SER A 396 -1.09 11.01 10.85
C SER A 396 0.27 11.07 11.53
N ALA A 397 0.30 11.18 12.86
CA ALA A 397 1.49 11.48 13.63
C ALA A 397 1.68 10.55 14.84
N VAL A 398 2.95 10.35 15.22
CA VAL A 398 3.35 9.66 16.44
C VAL A 398 4.43 10.46 17.18
N TYR A 399 4.38 10.44 18.50
CA TYR A 399 5.45 10.96 19.36
C TYR A 399 6.51 9.88 19.56
N LEU A 400 7.77 10.17 19.23
CA LEU A 400 8.88 9.23 19.28
C LEU A 400 9.76 9.37 20.54
N GLY A 401 9.40 10.26 21.47
CA GLY A 401 10.24 10.60 22.63
C GLY A 401 11.16 11.80 22.38
N ASP A 402 11.66 12.41 23.45
CA ASP A 402 12.67 13.47 23.42
C ASP A 402 12.35 14.66 22.51
N GLY A 403 11.06 15.03 22.46
CA GLY A 403 10.56 16.13 21.63
C GLY A 403 10.40 15.78 20.16
N ARG A 404 10.75 14.55 19.75
CA ARG A 404 10.62 14.07 18.37
C ARG A 404 9.18 13.68 18.04
N ILE A 405 8.65 14.25 16.96
CA ILE A 405 7.37 13.86 16.36
C ILE A 405 7.63 13.51 14.91
N LEU A 406 7.09 12.39 14.45
CA LEU A 406 7.09 12.01 13.05
C LEU A 406 5.63 11.90 12.59
N ALA A 407 5.33 12.54 11.47
CA ALA A 407 4.06 12.42 10.78
C ALA A 407 4.25 12.10 9.31
N VAL A 408 3.27 11.41 8.74
CA VAL A 408 3.17 11.15 7.31
C VAL A 408 1.91 11.84 6.80
N GLY A 409 2.02 12.64 5.75
CA GLY A 409 0.93 13.37 5.10
C GLY A 409 0.60 12.80 3.72
N ARG A 410 -0.68 12.76 3.39
CA ARG A 410 -1.16 12.44 2.05
C ARG A 410 -0.75 13.53 1.06
N THR A 411 -0.64 13.14 -0.22
CA THR A 411 -0.48 14.04 -1.36
C THR A 411 -1.73 14.03 -2.25
N GLU A 412 -2.06 15.17 -2.84
CA GLU A 412 -3.20 15.34 -3.76
C GLU A 412 -2.81 15.17 -5.23
N ILE A 413 -1.54 14.92 -5.52
CA ILE A 413 -1.01 14.68 -6.87
C ILE A 413 -0.20 13.39 -6.92
N ALA A 414 0.21 12.96 -8.11
CA ALA A 414 0.98 11.73 -8.31
C ALA A 414 2.45 11.88 -7.86
N GLN A 415 2.67 12.04 -6.56
CA GLN A 415 3.97 12.11 -5.90
C GLN A 415 3.98 11.16 -4.69
N GLY A 416 5.08 11.12 -3.93
CA GLY A 416 5.09 10.35 -2.69
C GLY A 416 4.27 11.02 -1.58
N GLN A 417 4.08 10.33 -0.46
CA GLN A 417 3.60 10.99 0.75
C GLN A 417 4.62 12.01 1.28
N PHE A 418 4.14 12.98 2.06
CA PHE A 418 5.02 13.87 2.82
C PHE A 418 5.45 13.21 4.12
N GLN A 419 6.67 13.49 4.55
CA GLN A 419 7.14 13.27 5.92
C GLN A 419 7.26 14.64 6.60
N LEU A 420 6.65 14.79 7.76
CA LEU A 420 6.70 15.98 8.60
C LEU A 420 7.39 15.59 9.90
N ILE A 421 8.47 16.28 10.28
CA ILE A 421 9.19 16.00 11.53
C ILE A 421 9.29 17.25 12.38
N SER A 422 9.25 17.05 13.70
CA SER A 422 9.61 18.04 14.71
C SER A 422 10.60 17.42 15.69
N THR A 423 11.48 18.24 16.26
CA THR A 423 12.47 17.83 17.28
C THR A 423 12.36 18.63 18.57
N ASP A 424 11.32 19.45 18.68
CA ASP A 424 11.12 20.44 19.74
C ASP A 424 9.66 20.46 20.22
N TYR A 425 9.07 19.27 20.36
CA TYR A 425 7.71 19.06 20.86
C TYR A 425 6.63 19.71 19.96
N GLY A 426 6.90 19.84 18.67
CA GLY A 426 5.98 20.39 17.68
C GLY A 426 6.04 21.92 17.55
N ALA A 427 7.04 22.58 18.12
CA ALA A 427 7.21 24.03 17.99
C ALA A 427 7.70 24.43 16.59
N THR A 428 8.61 23.66 16.01
CA THR A 428 9.07 23.82 14.62
C THR A 428 8.96 22.50 13.86
N TRP A 429 8.83 22.60 12.54
CA TRP A 429 8.60 21.46 11.67
C TRP A 429 9.41 21.55 10.39
N LYS A 430 9.81 20.39 9.87
CA LYS A 430 10.38 20.21 8.54
C LYS A 430 9.50 19.27 7.74
N ARG A 431 9.13 19.69 6.53
CA ARG A 431 8.42 18.86 5.53
C ARG A 431 9.40 18.35 4.48
N SER A 432 9.25 17.11 4.06
CA SER A 432 10.07 16.48 3.01
C SER A 432 9.28 15.42 2.24
N GLN A 433 9.71 15.13 1.02
CA GLN A 433 9.09 14.13 0.14
C GLN A 433 9.58 12.72 0.47
N THR A 434 8.68 11.75 0.55
CA THR A 434 9.04 10.33 0.75
C THR A 434 9.13 9.53 -0.55
N ASN A 435 9.70 8.33 -0.47
CA ASN A 435 9.67 7.30 -1.52
C ASN A 435 8.39 6.42 -1.49
N ILE A 436 7.34 6.82 -0.78
CA ILE A 436 6.05 6.09 -0.72
C ILE A 436 5.17 6.49 -1.91
N LEU A 437 5.38 5.83 -3.06
CA LEU A 437 4.76 6.17 -4.37
C LEU A 437 3.55 5.30 -4.75
N ASP A 438 3.25 4.27 -3.96
CA ASP A 438 2.15 3.31 -4.13
C ASP A 438 0.88 3.75 -3.40
N VAL A 439 0.72 5.07 -3.20
CA VAL A 439 -0.48 5.68 -2.63
C VAL A 439 -1.16 6.55 -3.67
N ARG A 440 -2.49 6.61 -3.61
CA ARG A 440 -3.29 7.56 -4.38
C ARG A 440 -4.39 8.08 -3.46
N ALA A 441 -4.36 9.38 -3.13
CA ALA A 441 -5.42 10.07 -2.39
C ALA A 441 -5.92 9.30 -1.16
N SER A 442 -5.00 8.73 -0.38
CA SER A 442 -5.32 7.84 0.74
C SER A 442 -4.63 8.31 2.00
N THR A 443 -5.40 8.35 3.09
CA THR A 443 -4.97 8.76 4.42
C THR A 443 -3.99 7.73 5.00
N PRO A 444 -2.80 8.16 5.46
CA PRO A 444 -1.93 7.32 6.28
C PRO A 444 -2.49 7.16 7.69
N SER A 445 -2.15 6.06 8.35
CA SER A 445 -2.38 5.85 9.78
C SER A 445 -1.14 5.22 10.41
N LEU A 446 -0.60 5.88 11.42
CA LEU A 446 0.63 5.48 12.08
C LEU A 446 0.36 4.79 13.42
N ILE A 447 1.11 3.72 13.70
CA ILE A 447 1.19 3.08 15.02
C ILE A 447 2.67 2.94 15.39
N LEU A 448 3.08 3.56 16.50
CA LEU A 448 4.35 3.26 17.15
C LEU A 448 4.11 2.13 18.15
N ASP A 449 4.71 0.97 17.88
CA ASP A 449 4.62 -0.18 18.77
C ASP A 449 5.55 0.03 19.97
N ALA A 450 4.98 0.09 21.17
CA ALA A 450 5.73 0.41 22.38
C ALA A 450 6.69 -0.71 22.83
N GLU A 451 6.40 -1.97 22.45
CA GLU A 451 7.22 -3.13 22.84
C GLU A 451 8.49 -3.23 21.97
N THR A 452 8.35 -3.07 20.65
CA THR A 452 9.44 -3.24 19.69
C THR A 452 10.10 -1.92 19.27
N GLY A 453 9.45 -0.78 19.49
CA GLY A 453 9.85 0.53 18.98
C GLY A 453 9.67 0.69 17.48
N LEU A 454 9.03 -0.27 16.80
CA LEU A 454 8.82 -0.22 15.35
C LEU A 454 7.58 0.63 15.00
N LEU A 455 7.70 1.38 13.92
CA LEU A 455 6.63 2.18 13.35
C LEU A 455 5.94 1.42 12.22
N SER A 456 4.61 1.28 12.32
CA SER A 456 3.76 0.82 11.23
C SER A 456 3.07 2.01 10.55
N ASN A 457 3.11 2.07 9.21
CA ASN A 457 2.32 2.99 8.39
C ASN A 457 1.31 2.20 7.56
N TYR A 458 0.03 2.43 7.81
CA TYR A 458 -1.09 1.83 7.09
C TYR A 458 -1.71 2.82 6.12
N TYR A 459 -2.08 2.35 4.92
CA TYR A 459 -2.79 3.15 3.92
C TYR A 459 -3.45 2.23 2.89
N TYR A 460 -4.47 2.75 2.20
CA TYR A 460 -5.15 2.01 1.14
C TYR A 460 -4.66 2.42 -0.24
N GLU A 461 -4.24 1.48 -1.09
CA GLU A 461 -3.90 1.73 -2.48
C GLU A 461 -5.18 1.75 -3.35
N ARG A 462 -5.80 2.92 -3.41
CA ARG A 462 -6.98 3.20 -4.24
C ARG A 462 -6.69 2.86 -5.71
N GLY A 463 -7.65 2.23 -6.39
CA GLY A 463 -7.48 1.77 -7.78
C GLY A 463 -6.97 0.33 -7.89
N ARG A 464 -6.34 -0.20 -6.84
CA ARG A 464 -5.89 -1.60 -6.77
C ARG A 464 -6.61 -2.42 -5.71
N GLY A 465 -7.23 -1.75 -4.74
CA GLY A 465 -8.04 -2.43 -3.72
C GLY A 465 -7.20 -3.11 -2.65
N ILE A 466 -6.01 -2.57 -2.34
CA ILE A 466 -5.05 -3.20 -1.44
C ILE A 466 -4.89 -2.33 -0.18
N LEU A 467 -5.18 -2.88 0.99
CA LEU A 467 -4.73 -2.31 2.25
C LEU A 467 -3.26 -2.67 2.46
N ARG A 468 -2.42 -1.66 2.68
CA ARG A 468 -0.96 -1.81 2.77
C ARG A 468 -0.44 -1.47 4.16
N ARG A 469 0.68 -2.10 4.52
CA ARG A 469 1.48 -1.79 5.71
C ARG A 469 2.95 -1.61 5.33
N ARG A 470 3.61 -0.60 5.88
CA ARG A 470 5.08 -0.51 5.96
C ARG A 470 5.50 -0.58 7.42
N VAL A 471 6.55 -1.34 7.72
CA VAL A 471 7.10 -1.47 9.08
C VAL A 471 8.55 -1.03 9.05
N VAL A 472 8.92 -0.09 9.91
CA VAL A 472 10.26 0.50 9.93
C VAL A 472 10.70 0.86 11.34
N ASP A 473 12.01 0.83 11.58
CA ASP A 473 12.59 1.50 12.74
C ASP A 473 12.56 3.02 12.47
N PRO A 474 11.88 3.83 13.30
CA PRO A 474 11.70 5.26 13.04
C PRO A 474 13.03 6.01 12.86
N ASP A 475 14.11 5.60 13.55
CA ASP A 475 15.42 6.26 13.43
C ASP A 475 16.02 6.11 12.02
N ARG A 476 15.60 5.10 11.26
CA ARG A 476 16.06 4.89 9.88
C ARG A 476 15.45 5.85 8.87
N VAL A 477 14.28 6.42 9.18
CA VAL A 477 13.53 7.28 8.25
C VAL A 477 13.43 8.72 8.73
N PHE A 478 13.61 8.98 10.03
CA PHE A 478 13.40 10.30 10.63
C PHE A 478 14.13 11.43 9.87
N ASP A 479 15.43 11.26 9.60
CA ASP A 479 16.23 12.19 8.80
C ASP A 479 16.47 11.72 7.36
N HIS A 480 15.85 10.60 6.97
CA HIS A 480 16.04 9.95 5.67
C HIS A 480 14.68 9.60 5.05
N PRO A 481 13.90 10.59 4.58
CA PRO A 481 12.53 10.38 4.09
C PRO A 481 12.44 9.50 2.84
N LEU A 482 13.55 9.23 2.15
CA LEU A 482 13.61 8.30 1.02
C LEU A 482 13.95 6.86 1.42
N ALA A 483 14.11 6.57 2.72
CA ALA A 483 14.52 5.27 3.24
C ALA A 483 13.34 4.41 3.71
N TRP A 484 12.08 4.75 3.38
CA TRP A 484 10.94 3.90 3.75
C TRP A 484 11.05 2.54 3.06
N PRO A 485 10.85 1.44 3.80
CA PRO A 485 10.94 0.09 3.26
C PRO A 485 9.71 -0.23 2.42
N ALA A 486 9.82 -1.19 1.50
CA ALA A 486 8.69 -1.67 0.70
C ALA A 486 7.47 -2.03 1.57
N SER A 487 6.27 -1.80 1.02
CA SER A 487 5.02 -2.17 1.68
C SER A 487 4.73 -3.66 1.53
N GLU A 488 3.93 -4.20 2.43
CA GLU A 488 3.25 -5.48 2.26
C GLU A 488 1.74 -5.26 2.13
N ALA A 489 1.06 -6.14 1.40
CA ALA A 489 -0.40 -6.19 1.37
C ALA A 489 -0.89 -6.93 2.62
N VAL A 490 -1.89 -6.38 3.31
CA VAL A 490 -2.46 -6.96 4.53
C VAL A 490 -3.94 -7.32 4.40
N ALA A 491 -4.64 -6.72 3.43
CA ALA A 491 -5.98 -7.13 3.01
C ALA A 491 -6.28 -6.69 1.57
N ILE A 492 -7.24 -7.34 0.93
CA ILE A 492 -7.79 -6.98 -0.38
C ILE A 492 -9.26 -6.61 -0.23
N ALA A 493 -9.70 -5.60 -0.96
CA ALA A 493 -11.09 -5.16 -1.05
C ALA A 493 -11.34 -4.42 -2.39
N SER A 494 -12.40 -3.61 -2.50
CA SER A 494 -12.81 -3.02 -3.78
C SER A 494 -11.71 -2.13 -4.39
N PRO A 495 -11.43 -2.29 -5.70
CA PRO A 495 -10.45 -1.46 -6.41
C PRO A 495 -11.02 -0.09 -6.83
N ILE A 496 -12.31 0.18 -6.61
CA ILE A 496 -12.95 1.42 -7.07
C ILE A 496 -12.37 2.61 -6.30
N ALA A 497 -11.59 3.43 -7.01
CA ALA A 497 -10.66 4.37 -6.39
C ALA A 497 -11.32 5.34 -5.41
N TRP A 498 -12.46 5.95 -5.78
CA TRP A 498 -13.09 6.95 -4.92
C TRP A 498 -14.06 6.34 -3.89
N ASP A 499 -14.54 5.13 -4.13
CA ASP A 499 -15.53 4.45 -3.27
C ASP A 499 -14.91 3.43 -2.32
N SER A 500 -13.58 3.44 -2.20
CA SER A 500 -12.83 2.59 -1.27
C SER A 500 -11.58 3.31 -0.77
N GLY A 501 -11.26 3.22 0.52
CA GLY A 501 -10.03 3.76 1.08
C GLY A 501 -10.13 4.16 2.54
N ASN A 502 -9.39 5.21 2.91
CA ASN A 502 -9.32 5.80 4.27
C ASN A 502 -9.03 4.75 5.34
N ALA A 503 -7.76 4.39 5.50
CA ALA A 503 -7.32 3.48 6.55
C ALA A 503 -7.10 4.25 7.86
N ASN A 504 -7.66 3.76 8.96
CA ASN A 504 -7.41 4.26 10.31
C ASN A 504 -7.15 3.08 11.24
N ALA A 505 -6.16 3.19 12.13
CA ALA A 505 -5.66 2.06 12.91
C ALA A 505 -5.64 2.33 14.43
N THR A 506 -5.79 1.26 15.22
CA THR A 506 -5.62 1.25 16.68
C THR A 506 -4.95 -0.06 17.13
N VAL A 507 -4.59 -0.14 18.41
CA VAL A 507 -3.92 -1.30 19.02
C VAL A 507 -4.74 -1.82 20.20
N ILE A 508 -4.81 -3.16 20.35
CA ILE A 508 -5.14 -3.83 21.61
C ILE A 508 -4.12 -4.95 21.81
N GLY A 509 -3.39 -4.91 22.93
CA GLY A 509 -2.33 -5.88 23.19
C GLY A 509 -1.30 -5.92 22.06
N SER A 510 -0.99 -7.12 21.55
CA SER A 510 -0.06 -7.33 20.44
C SER A 510 -0.73 -7.32 19.05
N GLN A 511 -1.95 -6.79 18.95
CA GLN A 511 -2.73 -6.78 17.71
C GLN A 511 -3.03 -5.34 17.26
N HIS A 512 -2.86 -5.10 15.98
CA HIS A 512 -3.30 -3.90 15.29
C HIS A 512 -4.65 -4.16 14.63
N TYR A 513 -5.55 -3.19 14.72
CA TYR A 513 -6.86 -3.21 14.07
C TYR A 513 -6.94 -2.04 13.12
N VAL A 514 -7.21 -2.31 11.84
CA VAL A 514 -7.20 -1.30 10.78
C VAL A 514 -8.57 -1.27 10.12
N ALA A 515 -9.31 -0.18 10.34
CA ALA A 515 -10.58 0.06 9.70
C ALA A 515 -10.41 0.81 8.37
N PHE A 516 -11.22 0.46 7.38
CA PHE A 516 -11.26 1.09 6.06
C PHE A 516 -12.63 0.88 5.42
N TYR A 517 -12.95 1.65 4.39
CA TYR A 517 -14.20 1.47 3.64
C TYR A 517 -13.95 0.94 2.23
N SER A 518 -14.92 0.22 1.69
CA SER A 518 -14.81 -0.46 0.40
C SER A 518 -16.18 -0.67 -0.23
N GLY A 519 -16.31 -0.43 -1.53
CA GLY A 519 -17.53 -0.73 -2.29
C GLY A 519 -17.63 0.06 -3.59
N GLU A 520 -18.86 0.37 -3.99
CA GLU A 520 -19.22 1.17 -5.16
C GLU A 520 -20.40 2.08 -4.81
N ALA A 521 -20.36 3.36 -5.14
CA ALA A 521 -21.52 4.22 -4.90
C ALA A 521 -22.80 3.66 -5.56
N PRO A 522 -23.96 3.68 -4.88
CA PRO A 522 -24.22 4.34 -3.61
C PRO A 522 -23.94 3.49 -2.36
N ASP A 523 -23.56 2.21 -2.51
CA ASP A 523 -23.45 1.25 -1.41
C ASP A 523 -22.00 0.86 -1.15
N THR A 524 -21.47 1.32 -0.02
CA THR A 524 -20.13 0.94 0.46
C THR A 524 -20.20 0.31 1.83
N SER A 525 -19.22 -0.50 2.18
CA SER A 525 -19.10 -1.17 3.48
C SER A 525 -17.94 -0.60 4.29
N VAL A 526 -18.02 -0.72 5.61
CA VAL A 526 -16.91 -0.49 6.55
C VAL A 526 -16.40 -1.84 7.03
N LEU A 527 -15.09 -2.02 6.94
CA LEU A 527 -14.38 -3.25 7.23
C LEU A 527 -13.29 -3.00 8.28
N VAL A 528 -12.88 -4.05 8.99
CA VAL A 528 -11.70 -4.03 9.86
C VAL A 528 -10.80 -5.24 9.58
N SER A 529 -9.49 -5.02 9.55
CA SER A 529 -8.49 -6.10 9.53
C SER A 529 -7.79 -6.19 10.88
N GLU A 530 -7.74 -7.40 11.44
CA GLU A 530 -6.92 -7.74 12.61
C GLU A 530 -5.56 -8.25 12.14
N LEU A 531 -4.47 -7.68 12.67
CA LEU A 531 -3.11 -7.96 12.24
C LEU A 531 -2.19 -8.09 13.46
N PRO A 532 -1.22 -9.03 13.45
CA PRO A 532 -0.20 -9.03 14.50
C PRO A 532 0.65 -7.76 14.42
N ALA A 533 0.99 -7.23 15.59
CA ALA A 533 1.98 -6.18 15.76
C ALA A 533 3.32 -6.59 15.09
N PRO A 534 4.11 -5.62 14.62
CA PRO A 534 5.39 -5.92 14.01
C PRO A 534 6.33 -6.57 15.03
N THR A 535 7.09 -7.58 14.61
CA THR A 535 8.12 -8.20 15.45
C THR A 535 9.51 -7.69 15.07
N ALA A 536 10.52 -7.90 15.93
CA ALA A 536 11.91 -7.58 15.58
C ALA A 536 12.37 -8.24 14.25
N SER A 537 11.80 -9.39 13.87
CA SER A 537 12.09 -10.03 12.58
C SER A 537 11.62 -9.21 11.37
N ASN A 538 10.59 -8.38 11.54
CA ASN A 538 10.12 -7.44 10.51
C ASN A 538 11.13 -6.31 10.24
N SER A 539 12.07 -6.05 11.17
CA SER A 539 13.21 -5.14 10.95
C SER A 539 14.37 -5.77 10.17
N HIS A 540 14.45 -7.11 10.14
CA HIS A 540 15.65 -7.86 9.76
C HIS A 540 15.81 -8.14 8.25
N SER A 541 14.82 -7.80 7.41
CA SER A 541 15.00 -7.79 5.95
C SER A 541 15.97 -6.69 5.47
N LEU A 542 16.52 -5.85 6.37
CA LEU A 542 17.26 -4.64 6.00
C LEU A 542 18.42 -4.24 6.95
N ARG A 543 19.25 -5.19 7.45
CA ARG A 543 20.54 -4.79 8.07
C ARG A 543 21.63 -4.63 7.01
N PRO A 544 22.28 -3.46 6.87
CA PRO A 544 23.71 -3.45 6.64
C PRO A 544 24.37 -3.88 7.96
N ARG A 545 25.32 -4.82 7.94
CA ARG A 545 26.26 -4.98 9.06
C ARG A 545 27.42 -4.00 8.82
N PRO A 546 27.65 -2.99 9.65
CA PRO A 546 28.98 -2.43 9.83
C PRO A 546 29.68 -3.23 10.94
N GLY A 547 30.89 -3.69 10.66
CA GLY A 547 31.72 -4.37 11.64
C GLY A 547 32.05 -3.44 12.82
N SER A 548 31.62 -3.81 14.02
CA SER A 548 32.34 -3.43 15.23
C SER A 548 33.45 -4.45 15.44
N THR A 549 34.66 -4.08 15.05
CA THR A 549 35.85 -4.68 15.63
C THR A 549 35.88 -4.24 17.09
N ARG A 550 35.63 -5.17 18.01
CA ARG A 550 36.11 -5.01 19.39
C ARG A 550 37.63 -5.03 19.36
N LYS A 551 38.25 -3.93 19.76
CA LYS A 551 39.45 -3.95 20.57
C LYS A 551 39.12 -3.33 21.91
#